data_AF-A0A229RLC9-F1
#
_entry.id   AF-A0A229RLC9-F1
#
_cell.length_a   1.000
_cell.length_b   1.000
_cell.length_c   1.000
_cell.angle_alpha   90.00
_cell.angle_beta   90.00
_cell.angle_gamma   90.00
#
_symmetry.space_group_name_H-M   'P 1'
#
loop_
_entity.id
_entity.type
_entity.pdbx_description
1 polymer ?
#
loop_
_entity_poly.entity_id
_entity_poly.type
_entity_poly.pdbx_seq_one_letter_code
_entity_poly.pdbx_strand_id
1 'polypeptide(L)'
;MNFVIGVFDLFAYTIPGALYVAFFGYLGAKLHILTAASIGGVPTVMLVVVIVVLSFLLGYLAYPLGEALERIVPRRRDRNPVEVFLKRSPEAKDRAFLKENTHLLLSALQLHDKEVAVDVTRLRASGLMVRNCAPPLLAGAVAAIVEIFAGKHPFVAAGLAVLLLFAALALVSQSRKLSLWAGMKTLELCFWIPEIDEKLAAGDPASS
;
A
#
# COMPACT_ATOMS: atom_id res chain seq x y z
N MET A 1 -4.92 11.88 -22.83
CA MET A 1 -5.09 11.43 -21.42
C MET A 1 -3.72 11.48 -20.76
N ASN A 2 -3.46 12.49 -19.92
CA ASN A 2 -2.22 12.53 -19.15
C ASN A 2 -2.44 11.69 -17.89
N PHE A 3 -1.80 10.53 -17.81
CA PHE A 3 -1.63 9.80 -16.55
C PHE A 3 -0.71 10.64 -15.67
N VAL A 4 -1.29 11.56 -14.90
CA VAL A 4 -0.57 12.25 -13.83
C VAL A 4 -0.46 11.26 -12.68
N ILE A 5 0.48 10.31 -12.80
CA ILE A 5 0.85 9.42 -11.71
C ILE A 5 1.62 10.28 -10.71
N GLY A 6 1.06 10.45 -9.51
CA GLY A 6 1.75 11.14 -8.44
C GLY A 6 3.05 10.41 -8.09
N VAL A 7 4.09 11.16 -7.70
CA VAL A 7 5.38 10.58 -7.28
C VAL A 7 5.18 9.53 -6.18
N PHE A 8 4.22 9.73 -5.28
CA PHE A 8 3.88 8.76 -4.23
C PHE A 8 3.24 7.47 -4.76
N ASP A 9 2.41 7.55 -5.80
CA ASP A 9 1.83 6.37 -6.43
C ASP A 9 2.91 5.55 -7.14
N LEU A 10 3.87 6.22 -7.81
CA LEU A 10 5.02 5.56 -8.40
C LEU A 10 5.77 4.72 -7.35
N PHE A 11 6.07 5.28 -6.18
CA PHE A 11 6.71 4.53 -5.10
C PHE A 11 5.83 3.42 -4.52
N ALA A 12 4.51 3.67 -4.42
CA ALA A 12 3.56 2.70 -3.89
C ALA A 12 3.50 1.40 -4.70
N TYR A 13 3.84 1.45 -5.98
CA TYR A 13 3.93 0.26 -6.84
C TYR A 13 5.36 -0.21 -7.08
N THR A 14 6.33 0.69 -7.23
CA THR A 14 7.71 0.32 -7.58
C THR A 14 8.41 -0.43 -6.46
N ILE A 15 8.23 -0.03 -5.18
CA ILE A 15 8.90 -0.67 -4.04
C ILE A 15 8.43 -2.12 -3.83
N PRO A 16 7.12 -2.41 -3.74
CA PRO A 16 6.63 -3.79 -3.73
C PRO A 16 7.10 -4.57 -4.95
N GLY A 17 7.06 -3.93 -6.12
CA GLY A 17 7.56 -4.45 -7.37
C GLY A 17 8.99 -4.97 -7.31
N ALA A 18 9.89 -4.20 -6.73
CA ALA A 18 11.29 -4.56 -6.58
C ALA A 18 11.45 -5.80 -5.68
N LEU A 19 10.60 -5.96 -4.65
CA LEU A 19 10.59 -7.17 -3.82
C LEU A 19 10.15 -8.40 -4.63
N TYR A 20 9.16 -8.26 -5.51
CA TYR A 20 8.77 -9.34 -6.41
C TYR A 20 9.89 -9.68 -7.40
N VAL A 21 10.53 -8.69 -8.01
CA VAL A 21 11.66 -8.92 -8.92
C VAL A 21 12.80 -9.61 -8.18
N ALA A 22 13.12 -9.20 -6.95
CA ALA A 22 14.13 -9.85 -6.13
C ALA A 22 13.78 -11.32 -5.84
N PHE A 23 12.51 -11.59 -5.48
CA PHE A 23 12.02 -12.95 -5.23
C PHE A 23 12.09 -13.84 -6.48
N PHE A 24 11.61 -13.36 -7.63
CA PHE A 24 11.66 -14.12 -8.88
C PHE A 24 13.10 -14.29 -9.39
N GLY A 25 13.96 -13.29 -9.20
CA GLY A 25 15.38 -13.39 -9.50
C GLY A 25 16.07 -14.47 -8.67
N TYR A 26 15.79 -14.51 -7.37
CA TYR A 26 16.25 -15.58 -6.48
C TYR A 26 15.77 -16.97 -6.96
N LEU A 27 14.47 -17.10 -7.28
CA LEU A 27 13.89 -18.36 -7.75
C LEU A 27 14.51 -18.80 -9.08
N GLY A 28 14.68 -17.87 -10.03
CA GLY A 28 15.29 -18.14 -11.32
C GLY A 28 16.75 -18.58 -11.22
N ALA A 29 17.52 -18.00 -10.29
CA ALA A 29 18.88 -18.44 -10.01
C ALA A 29 18.91 -19.83 -9.37
N LYS A 30 18.00 -20.11 -8.42
CA LYS A 30 17.89 -21.42 -7.74
C LYS A 30 17.47 -22.55 -8.68
N LEU A 31 16.58 -22.28 -9.61
CA LEU A 31 16.11 -23.24 -10.61
C LEU A 31 17.05 -23.36 -11.81
N HIS A 32 18.20 -22.67 -11.79
CA HIS A 32 19.15 -22.59 -12.90
C HIS A 32 18.55 -22.07 -14.23
N ILE A 33 17.37 -21.45 -14.17
CA ILE A 33 16.72 -20.78 -15.31
C ILE A 33 17.51 -19.54 -15.69
N LEU A 34 18.04 -18.82 -14.69
CA LEU A 34 18.93 -17.68 -14.86
C LEU A 34 20.37 -18.13 -14.66
N THR A 35 21.12 -18.29 -15.73
CA THR A 35 22.56 -18.58 -15.68
C THR A 35 23.34 -17.28 -15.71
N ALA A 36 24.42 -17.14 -14.93
CA ALA A 36 25.25 -15.93 -14.94
C ALA A 36 25.75 -15.56 -16.36
N ALA A 37 25.94 -16.57 -17.21
CA ALA A 37 26.32 -16.42 -18.61
C ALA A 37 25.26 -15.72 -19.48
N SER A 38 23.96 -15.88 -19.21
CA SER A 38 22.90 -15.24 -20.01
C SER A 38 22.68 -13.77 -19.65
N ILE A 39 23.21 -13.33 -18.50
CA ILE A 39 23.05 -11.95 -18.00
C ILE A 39 24.28 -11.10 -18.30
N GLY A 40 25.48 -11.70 -18.37
CA GLY A 40 26.74 -10.98 -18.56
C GLY A 40 26.88 -10.19 -19.86
N GLY A 41 26.08 -10.50 -20.89
CA GLY A 41 26.08 -9.80 -22.18
C GLY A 41 25.12 -8.61 -22.29
N VAL A 42 24.25 -8.40 -21.29
CA VAL A 42 23.24 -7.35 -21.34
C VAL A 42 23.81 -6.04 -20.81
N PRO A 43 23.69 -4.91 -21.53
CA PRO A 43 24.12 -3.61 -21.03
C PRO A 43 23.45 -3.28 -19.69
N THR A 44 24.25 -2.89 -18.69
CA THR A 44 23.77 -2.65 -17.31
C THR A 44 22.60 -1.67 -17.26
N VAL A 45 22.63 -0.61 -18.07
CA VAL A 45 21.55 0.37 -18.15
C VAL A 45 20.24 -0.26 -18.62
N MET A 46 20.29 -1.14 -19.63
CA MET A 46 19.11 -1.83 -20.14
C MET A 46 18.54 -2.77 -19.07
N LEU A 47 19.41 -3.45 -18.34
CA LEU A 47 19.04 -4.35 -17.23
C LEU A 47 18.33 -3.57 -16.11
N VAL A 48 18.86 -2.40 -15.72
CA VAL A 48 18.21 -1.51 -14.75
C VAL A 48 16.84 -1.06 -15.22
N VAL A 49 16.70 -0.63 -16.48
CA VAL A 49 15.40 -0.20 -17.04
C VAL A 49 14.39 -1.35 -17.01
N VAL A 50 14.79 -2.56 -17.42
CA VAL A 50 13.92 -3.74 -17.38
C VAL A 50 13.51 -4.08 -15.95
N ILE A 51 14.43 -4.06 -14.99
CA ILE A 51 14.12 -4.28 -13.58
C ILE A 51 13.10 -3.26 -13.07
N VAL A 52 13.28 -1.97 -13.38
CA VAL A 52 12.38 -0.91 -12.94
C VAL A 52 10.98 -1.10 -13.53
N VAL A 53 10.88 -1.39 -14.83
CA VAL A 53 9.59 -1.62 -15.52
C VAL A 53 8.90 -2.87 -14.98
N LEU A 54 9.62 -3.98 -14.85
CA LEU A 54 9.07 -5.23 -14.29
C LEU A 54 8.62 -5.04 -12.84
N SER A 55 9.40 -4.31 -12.04
CA SER A 55 9.02 -3.96 -10.67
C SER A 55 7.69 -3.22 -10.68
N PHE A 56 7.58 -2.14 -11.45
CA PHE A 56 6.34 -1.37 -11.52
C PHE A 56 5.12 -2.22 -11.94
N LEU A 57 5.27 -3.05 -12.99
CA LEU A 57 4.19 -3.93 -13.47
C LEU A 57 3.78 -4.99 -12.45
N LEU A 58 4.75 -5.64 -11.80
CA LEU A 58 4.49 -6.65 -10.77
C LEU A 58 3.85 -6.01 -9.53
N GLY A 59 4.29 -4.82 -9.15
CA GLY A 59 3.66 -4.06 -8.06
C GLY A 59 2.20 -3.71 -8.35
N TYR A 60 1.86 -3.40 -9.60
CA TYR A 60 0.48 -3.15 -10.01
C TYR A 60 -0.36 -4.45 -10.00
N LEU A 61 0.18 -5.54 -10.56
CA LEU A 61 -0.46 -6.88 -10.56
C LEU A 61 -0.64 -7.47 -9.16
N ALA A 62 0.18 -7.05 -8.19
CA ALA A 62 0.12 -7.47 -6.81
C ALA A 62 -1.02 -6.81 -6.00
N TYR A 63 -1.68 -5.79 -6.54
CA TYR A 63 -2.79 -5.10 -5.89
C TYR A 63 -3.90 -6.07 -5.39
N PRO A 64 -4.46 -6.99 -6.21
CA PRO A 64 -5.46 -7.96 -5.75
C PRO A 64 -4.94 -8.95 -4.70
N LEU A 65 -3.64 -9.28 -4.74
CA LEU A 65 -3.00 -10.17 -3.76
C LEU A 65 -2.90 -9.51 -2.38
N GLY A 66 -2.54 -8.22 -2.33
CA GLY A 66 -2.53 -7.45 -1.08
C GLY A 66 -3.91 -7.35 -0.44
N GLU A 67 -4.95 -7.17 -1.25
CA GLU A 67 -6.34 -7.12 -0.79
C GLU A 67 -6.84 -8.48 -0.26
N ALA A 68 -6.50 -9.58 -0.95
CA ALA A 68 -6.81 -10.92 -0.47
C ALA A 68 -6.12 -11.22 0.88
N LEU A 69 -4.88 -10.78 1.04
CA LEU A 69 -4.12 -10.96 2.28
C LEU A 69 -4.75 -10.22 3.47
N GLU A 70 -5.26 -9.01 3.21
CA GLU A 70 -5.95 -8.20 4.21
C GLU A 70 -7.21 -8.90 4.73
N ARG A 71 -7.87 -9.71 3.89
CA ARG A 71 -9.05 -10.51 4.24
C ARG A 71 -8.71 -11.71 5.15
N ILE A 72 -7.51 -12.27 5.01
CA ILE A 72 -7.05 -13.44 5.76
C ILE A 72 -6.55 -13.03 7.16
N VAL A 73 -5.90 -11.87 7.30
CA VAL A 73 -5.39 -11.43 8.60
C VAL A 73 -6.54 -10.92 9.48
N PRO A 74 -6.81 -11.52 10.66
CA PRO A 74 -7.98 -11.18 11.47
C PRO A 74 -8.02 -9.68 11.80
N ARG A 75 -9.17 -9.05 11.57
CA ARG A 75 -9.47 -7.63 11.84
C ARG A 75 -9.60 -7.36 13.34
N ARG A 76 -8.58 -7.69 14.14
CA ARG A 76 -8.61 -7.55 15.61
C ARG A 76 -8.83 -6.11 16.11
N ARG A 77 -8.77 -5.08 15.24
CA ARG A 77 -8.92 -3.68 15.63
C ARG A 77 -9.26 -2.76 14.46
N ASP A 78 -10.32 -3.07 13.72
CA ASP A 78 -10.84 -2.14 12.71
C ASP A 78 -11.51 -0.97 13.45
N ARG A 79 -10.75 0.09 13.72
CA ARG A 79 -11.28 1.31 14.33
C ARG A 79 -11.82 2.16 13.20
N ASN A 80 -13.11 2.48 13.25
CA ASN A 80 -13.69 3.41 12.30
C ASN A 80 -13.01 4.79 12.46
N PRO A 81 -12.42 5.39 11.41
CA PRO A 81 -11.81 6.71 11.47
C PRO A 81 -12.76 7.78 12.05
N VAL A 82 -14.06 7.67 11.75
CA VAL A 82 -15.11 8.56 12.26
C VAL A 82 -15.25 8.46 13.77
N GLU A 83 -15.24 7.25 14.35
CA GLU A 83 -15.33 7.07 15.80
C GLU A 83 -14.13 7.67 16.53
N VAL A 84 -12.93 7.50 15.96
CA VAL A 84 -11.71 8.05 16.57
C VAL A 84 -11.68 9.57 16.46
N PHE A 85 -12.16 10.12 15.34
CA PHE A 85 -12.32 11.55 15.14
C PHE A 85 -13.35 12.15 16.10
N LEU A 86 -14.54 11.56 16.23
CA LEU A 86 -15.59 12.04 17.14
C LEU A 86 -15.19 12.00 18.62
N LYS A 87 -14.30 11.08 19.01
CA LYS A 87 -13.72 11.08 20.36
C LYS A 87 -12.81 12.28 20.62
N ARG A 88 -12.20 12.87 19.58
CA ARG A 88 -11.34 14.05 19.69
C ARG A 88 -12.11 15.35 19.48
N SER A 89 -13.09 15.34 18.58
CA SER A 89 -13.86 16.50 18.17
C SER A 89 -15.37 16.18 18.25
N PRO A 90 -15.96 16.16 19.46
CA PRO A 90 -17.36 15.82 19.64
C PRO A 90 -18.31 16.86 19.01
N GLU A 91 -17.84 18.09 18.81
CA GLU A 91 -18.57 19.19 18.15
C GLU A 91 -18.95 18.87 16.70
N ALA A 92 -18.23 17.95 16.05
CA ALA A 92 -18.48 17.59 14.66
C ALA A 92 -19.61 16.55 14.48
N LYS A 93 -20.22 16.05 15.57
CA LYS A 93 -21.11 14.88 15.57
C LYS A 93 -22.27 14.94 14.58
N ASP A 94 -22.81 16.13 14.32
CA ASP A 94 -23.98 16.31 13.46
C ASP A 94 -23.64 16.80 12.05
N ARG A 95 -22.35 16.85 11.68
CA ARG A 95 -21.91 17.36 10.38
C ARG A 95 -22.14 16.35 9.25
N ALA A 96 -22.61 16.86 8.11
CA ALA A 96 -23.01 16.04 6.96
C ALA A 96 -21.83 15.28 6.36
N PHE A 97 -20.64 15.90 6.32
CA PHE A 97 -19.43 15.27 5.78
C PHE A 97 -19.02 13.97 6.49
N LEU A 98 -19.47 13.70 7.72
CA LEU A 98 -19.17 12.45 8.42
C LEU A 98 -19.85 11.22 7.81
N LYS A 99 -20.94 11.43 7.07
CA LYS A 99 -21.68 10.37 6.37
C LYS A 99 -21.15 10.11 4.97
N GLU A 100 -20.31 11.01 4.47
CA GLU A 100 -19.78 10.96 3.12
C GLU A 100 -18.63 9.99 2.95
N ASN A 101 -18.44 9.55 1.71
CA ASN A 101 -17.33 8.68 1.37
C ASN A 101 -15.99 9.44 1.48
N THR A 102 -15.01 8.85 2.16
CA THR A 102 -13.66 9.43 2.32
C THR A 102 -12.99 9.82 1.00
N HIS A 103 -13.33 9.15 -0.12
CA HIS A 103 -12.83 9.52 -1.45
C HIS A 103 -13.44 10.83 -1.97
N LEU A 104 -14.73 11.08 -1.72
CA LEU A 104 -15.40 12.34 -2.06
C LEU A 104 -14.86 13.47 -1.19
N LEU A 105 -14.66 13.22 0.10
CA LEU A 105 -14.03 14.19 1.02
C LEU A 105 -12.62 14.57 0.60
N LEU A 106 -11.81 13.59 0.17
CA LEU A 106 -10.47 13.87 -0.35
C LEU A 106 -10.52 14.69 -1.65
N SER A 107 -11.49 14.43 -2.52
CA SER A 107 -11.66 15.19 -3.77
C SER A 107 -12.08 16.63 -3.47
N ALA A 108 -13.01 16.82 -2.53
CA ALA A 108 -13.41 18.15 -2.06
C ALA A 108 -12.21 18.90 -1.43
N LEU A 109 -11.39 18.21 -0.65
CA LEU A 109 -10.15 18.75 -0.09
C LEU A 109 -9.15 19.16 -1.20
N GLN A 110 -8.95 18.33 -2.22
CA GLN A 110 -8.06 18.65 -3.35
C GLN A 110 -8.53 19.86 -4.17
N LEU A 111 -9.84 20.09 -4.26
CA LEU A 111 -10.41 21.28 -4.92
C LEU A 111 -10.22 22.54 -4.07
N HIS A 112 -10.24 22.41 -2.75
CA HIS A 112 -10.09 23.53 -1.83
C HIS A 112 -8.62 23.92 -1.62
N ASP A 113 -7.77 22.94 -1.29
CA ASP A 113 -6.34 23.13 -1.04
C ASP A 113 -5.54 21.89 -1.46
N LYS A 114 -4.81 22.05 -2.58
CA LYS A 114 -3.98 20.98 -3.14
C LYS A 114 -2.79 20.64 -2.26
N GLU A 115 -2.18 21.60 -1.58
CA GLU A 115 -0.98 21.37 -0.76
C GLU A 115 -1.33 20.53 0.45
N VAL A 116 -2.43 20.86 1.12
CA VAL A 116 -2.94 20.12 2.27
C VAL A 116 -3.43 18.72 1.87
N ALA A 117 -4.01 18.57 0.68
CA ALA A 117 -4.41 17.26 0.16
C ALA A 117 -3.23 16.33 -0.18
N VAL A 118 -2.04 16.87 -0.47
CA VAL A 118 -0.84 16.09 -0.76
C VAL A 118 -0.42 15.25 0.44
N ASP A 119 -0.51 15.79 1.66
CA ASP A 119 -0.14 15.06 2.88
C ASP A 119 -1.03 13.83 3.13
N VAL A 120 -2.34 13.98 2.90
CA VAL A 120 -3.30 12.87 2.99
C VAL A 120 -3.03 11.82 1.91
N THR A 121 -2.76 12.28 0.69
CA THR A 121 -2.44 11.41 -0.44
C THR A 121 -1.16 10.62 -0.18
N ARG A 122 -0.12 11.27 0.36
CA ARG A 122 1.14 10.65 0.79
C ARG A 122 0.92 9.58 1.85
N LEU A 123 0.11 9.84 2.87
CA LEU A 123 -0.20 8.85 3.92
C LEU A 123 -0.94 7.64 3.36
N ARG A 124 -1.92 7.84 2.46
CA ARG A 124 -2.63 6.75 1.78
C ARG A 124 -1.71 5.93 0.91
N ALA A 125 -0.92 6.58 0.05
CA ALA A 125 0.04 5.92 -0.82
C ALA A 125 1.08 5.11 -0.02
N SER A 126 1.58 5.67 1.09
CA SER A 126 2.49 4.94 2.00
C SER A 126 1.82 3.71 2.61
N GLY A 127 0.56 3.83 3.05
CA GLY A 127 -0.20 2.69 3.57
C GLY A 127 -0.39 1.59 2.53
N LEU A 128 -0.73 1.97 1.30
CA LEU A 128 -0.86 1.05 0.17
C LEU A 128 0.46 0.36 -0.17
N MET A 129 1.55 1.12 -0.22
CA MET A 129 2.90 0.62 -0.47
C MET A 129 3.28 -0.46 0.55
N VAL A 130 3.14 -0.14 1.84
CA VAL A 130 3.44 -1.04 2.95
C VAL A 130 2.60 -2.32 2.85
N ARG A 131 1.31 -2.20 2.49
CA ARG A 131 0.43 -3.37 2.29
C ARG A 131 0.91 -4.26 1.14
N ASN A 132 1.26 -3.67 0.01
CA ASN A 132 1.66 -4.39 -1.19
C ASN A 132 3.04 -5.07 -1.06
N CYS A 133 3.87 -4.65 -0.11
CA CYS A 133 5.11 -5.34 0.24
C CYS A 133 4.89 -6.65 1.01
N ALA A 134 3.73 -6.87 1.63
CA ALA A 134 3.50 -8.06 2.45
C ALA A 134 3.45 -9.38 1.65
N PRO A 135 2.75 -9.48 0.49
CA PRO A 135 2.72 -10.71 -0.29
C PRO A 135 4.08 -11.22 -0.80
N PRO A 136 5.00 -10.41 -1.37
CA PRO A 136 6.30 -10.92 -1.80
C PRO A 136 7.16 -11.39 -0.62
N LEU A 137 7.03 -10.78 0.56
CA LEU A 137 7.69 -11.26 1.77
C LEU A 137 7.14 -12.60 2.25
N LEU A 138 5.83 -12.82 2.15
CA LEU A 138 5.24 -14.14 2.42
C LEU A 138 5.71 -15.20 1.42
N ALA A 139 5.79 -14.86 0.14
CA ALA A 139 6.34 -15.76 -0.87
C ALA A 139 7.81 -16.11 -0.55
N GLY A 140 8.60 -15.12 -0.15
CA GLY A 140 9.96 -15.31 0.35
C GLY A 140 10.01 -16.22 1.59
N ALA A 141 9.09 -16.05 2.54
CA ALA A 141 9.00 -16.92 3.71
C ALA A 141 8.67 -18.37 3.34
N VAL A 142 7.75 -18.59 2.40
CA VAL A 142 7.43 -19.93 1.90
C VAL A 142 8.66 -20.57 1.24
N ALA A 143 9.38 -19.82 0.40
CA ALA A 143 10.62 -20.30 -0.20
C ALA A 143 11.68 -20.66 0.86
N ALA A 144 11.84 -19.82 1.88
CA ALA A 144 12.73 -20.09 3.00
C ALA A 144 12.31 -21.35 3.79
N ILE A 145 11.00 -21.58 4.00
CA ILE A 145 10.50 -22.81 4.63
C ILE A 145 10.86 -24.04 3.79
N VAL A 146 10.72 -23.97 2.47
CA VAL A 146 11.13 -25.06 1.56
C VAL A 146 12.64 -25.30 1.67
N GLU A 147 13.46 -24.25 1.79
CA GLU A 147 14.90 -24.38 2.01
C GLU A 147 15.30 -25.01 3.35
N ILE A 148 14.44 -24.99 4.37
CA ILE A 148 14.70 -25.73 5.61
C ILE A 148 14.82 -27.24 5.31
N PHE A 149 14.02 -27.75 4.37
CA PHE A 149 13.99 -29.17 4.03
C PHE A 149 14.93 -29.54 2.89
N ALA A 150 15.08 -28.66 1.89
CA ALA A 150 15.84 -28.93 0.67
C ALA A 150 17.24 -28.27 0.65
N GLY A 151 17.56 -27.42 1.62
CA GLY A 151 18.76 -26.58 1.63
C GLY A 151 19.93 -27.15 2.43
N LYS A 152 21.12 -26.60 2.16
CA LYS A 152 22.36 -26.96 2.88
C LYS A 152 22.46 -26.33 4.28
N HIS A 153 21.71 -25.24 4.52
CA HIS A 153 21.79 -24.44 5.74
C HIS A 153 20.41 -24.20 6.36
N PRO A 154 19.79 -25.23 6.96
CA PRO A 154 18.41 -25.17 7.44
C PRO A 154 18.19 -24.13 8.55
N PHE A 155 19.18 -23.89 9.40
CA PHE A 155 19.08 -22.89 10.48
C PHE A 155 18.98 -21.46 9.95
N VAL A 156 19.73 -21.13 8.90
CA VAL A 156 19.68 -19.80 8.27
C VAL A 156 18.33 -19.61 7.58
N ALA A 157 17.86 -20.64 6.88
CA ALA A 157 16.56 -20.65 6.22
C ALA A 157 15.41 -20.49 7.23
N ALA A 158 15.48 -21.16 8.38
CA ALA A 158 14.50 -21.02 9.46
C ALA A 158 14.48 -19.59 10.04
N GLY A 159 15.65 -18.99 10.28
CA GLY A 159 15.75 -17.61 10.73
C GLY A 159 15.13 -16.61 9.74
N LEU A 160 15.43 -16.79 8.45
CA LEU A 160 14.86 -15.97 7.37
C LEU A 160 13.34 -16.15 7.25
N ALA A 161 12.83 -17.38 7.32
CA ALA A 161 11.40 -17.65 7.27
C ALA A 161 10.64 -16.92 8.37
N VAL A 162 11.13 -16.99 9.62
CA VAL A 162 10.53 -16.27 10.76
C VAL A 162 10.59 -14.76 10.56
N LEU A 163 11.74 -14.23 10.13
CA LEU A 163 11.93 -12.80 9.91
C LEU A 163 10.97 -12.27 8.82
N LEU A 164 10.86 -12.98 7.70
CA LEU A 164 10.00 -12.62 6.58
C LEU A 164 8.51 -12.71 6.94
N LEU A 165 8.09 -13.76 7.66
CA LEU A 165 6.73 -13.87 8.19
C LEU A 165 6.39 -12.71 9.13
N PHE A 166 7.28 -12.42 10.08
CA PHE A 166 7.08 -11.33 11.03
C PHE A 166 7.02 -9.97 10.32
N ALA A 167 7.92 -9.74 9.35
CA ALA A 167 7.91 -8.53 8.53
C ALA A 167 6.59 -8.38 7.76
N ALA A 168 6.11 -9.43 7.10
CA ALA A 168 4.84 -9.39 6.37
C ALA A 168 3.65 -9.03 7.29
N LEU A 169 3.56 -9.66 8.46
CA LEU A 169 2.52 -9.36 9.44
C LEU A 169 2.63 -7.93 10.00
N ALA A 170 3.86 -7.48 10.27
CA ALA A 170 4.12 -6.13 10.74
C ALA A 170 3.70 -5.09 9.70
N LEU A 171 3.98 -5.31 8.42
CA LEU A 171 3.57 -4.43 7.33
C LEU A 171 2.04 -4.38 7.19
N VAL A 172 1.35 -5.52 7.25
CA VAL A 172 -0.14 -5.51 7.24
C VAL A 172 -0.68 -4.70 8.43
N SER A 173 -0.11 -4.88 9.63
CA SER A 173 -0.50 -4.09 10.81
C SER A 173 -0.22 -2.59 10.66
N GLN A 174 0.93 -2.22 10.11
CA GLN A 174 1.32 -0.83 9.88
C GLN A 174 0.47 -0.16 8.79
N SER A 175 0.18 -0.87 7.70
CA SER A 175 -0.68 -0.35 6.62
C SER A 175 -2.06 0.03 7.13
N ARG A 176 -2.68 -0.80 7.99
CA ARG A 176 -3.96 -0.50 8.63
C ARG A 176 -3.92 0.76 9.50
N LYS A 177 -2.83 0.97 10.25
CA LYS A 177 -2.63 2.19 11.04
C LYS A 177 -2.50 3.42 10.15
N LEU A 178 -1.75 3.32 9.06
CA LEU A 178 -1.60 4.41 8.09
C LEU A 178 -2.92 4.76 7.41
N SER A 179 -3.72 3.75 7.02
CA SER A 179 -5.06 3.95 6.46
C SER A 179 -6.01 4.65 7.44
N LEU A 180 -5.98 4.23 8.72
CA LEU A 180 -6.76 4.89 9.78
C LEU A 180 -6.34 6.36 9.94
N TRP A 181 -5.03 6.63 10.00
CA TRP A 181 -4.50 7.98 10.18
C TRP A 181 -4.80 8.87 8.98
N ALA A 182 -4.72 8.33 7.77
CA ALA A 182 -5.11 9.05 6.57
C ALA A 182 -6.60 9.42 6.60
N GLY A 183 -7.48 8.49 6.96
CA GLY A 183 -8.91 8.76 7.11
C GLY A 183 -9.21 9.82 8.18
N MET A 184 -8.58 9.71 9.36
CA MET A 184 -8.72 10.73 10.41
C MET A 184 -8.23 12.10 9.93
N LYS A 185 -7.08 12.16 9.24
CA LYS A 185 -6.56 13.42 8.73
C LYS A 185 -7.47 14.04 7.68
N THR A 186 -8.07 13.25 6.80
CA THR A 186 -9.11 13.75 5.87
C THR A 186 -10.25 14.42 6.64
N LEU A 187 -10.76 13.77 7.68
CA LEU A 187 -11.87 14.31 8.49
C LEU A 187 -11.47 15.58 9.26
N GLU A 188 -10.30 15.57 9.90
CA GLU A 188 -9.75 16.73 10.60
C GLU A 188 -9.62 17.93 9.66
N LEU A 189 -9.15 17.72 8.43
CA LEU A 189 -8.98 18.80 7.46
C LEU A 189 -10.32 19.28 6.91
N CYS A 190 -11.24 18.36 6.59
CA CYS A 190 -12.59 18.70 6.13
C CYS A 190 -13.37 19.50 7.16
N PHE A 191 -13.18 19.24 8.46
CA PHE A 191 -13.83 19.99 9.54
C PHE A 191 -13.55 21.51 9.46
N TRP A 192 -12.35 21.90 9.04
CA TRP A 192 -11.93 23.30 8.94
C TRP A 192 -12.29 23.96 7.60
N ILE A 193 -12.83 23.22 6.63
CA ILE A 193 -13.25 23.79 5.35
C ILE A 193 -14.62 24.46 5.53
N PRO A 194 -14.73 25.79 5.33
CA PRO A 194 -16.02 26.47 5.36
C PRO A 194 -16.92 25.96 4.22
N GLU A 195 -18.23 25.90 4.46
CA GLU A 195 -19.27 25.50 3.47
C GLU A 195 -19.15 24.06 2.95
N ILE A 196 -18.28 23.21 3.50
CA ILE A 196 -18.11 21.84 2.99
C ILE A 196 -19.41 21.04 3.03
N ASP A 197 -20.20 21.20 4.09
CA ASP A 197 -21.50 20.51 4.23
C ASP A 197 -22.51 21.01 3.19
N GLU A 198 -22.53 22.30 2.89
CA GLU A 198 -23.44 22.90 1.90
C GLU A 198 -23.10 22.43 0.48
N LYS A 199 -21.80 22.36 0.16
CA LYS A 199 -21.30 21.87 -1.13
C LYS A 199 -21.56 20.38 -1.33
N LEU A 200 -21.49 19.60 -0.24
CA LEU A 200 -21.83 18.17 -0.27
C LEU A 200 -23.34 17.96 -0.39
N ALA A 201 -24.15 18.74 0.34
CA ALA A 201 -25.61 18.68 0.26
C ALA A 201 -26.16 19.10 -1.12
N ALA A 202 -25.56 20.11 -1.76
CA ALA A 202 -25.95 20.58 -3.09
C ALA A 202 -25.63 19.58 -4.24
N GLY A 203 -24.75 18.60 -3.99
CA GLY A 203 -24.39 17.56 -4.94
C GLY A 203 -25.25 16.30 -4.87
N ASP A 204 -26.15 16.19 -3.88
CA ASP A 204 -27.01 15.02 -3.68
C ASP A 204 -28.26 15.11 -4.59
N PRO A 205 -28.41 14.26 -5.62
CA PRO A 205 -29.53 14.32 -6.57
C PRO A 205 -30.89 13.98 -5.93
N ALA A 206 -30.92 13.58 -4.65
CA ALA A 206 -32.15 13.39 -3.88
C ALA A 206 -32.75 14.71 -3.34
N SER A 207 -32.10 15.86 -3.55
CA SER A 207 -32.53 17.17 -3.07
C SER A 207 -33.22 18.07 -4.12
N SER A 208 -33.49 17.54 -5.32
CA SER A 208 -34.23 18.23 -6.40
C SER A 208 -35.56 17.56 -6.74
#